data_AF-A0A842U7M4-F1
#
_entry.id   AF-A0A842U7M4-F1
#
_cell.length_a   1.000
_cell.length_b   1.000
_cell.length_c   1.000
_cell.angle_alpha   90.00
_cell.angle_beta   90.00
_cell.angle_gamma   90.00
#
_symmetry.space_group_name_H-M   'P 1'
#
loop_
_entity.id
_entity.type
_entity.pdbx_description
1 polymer ?
#
loop_
_entity_poly.entity_id
_entity_poly.type
_entity_poly.pdbx_seq_one_letter_code
_entity_poly.pdbx_strand_id
1 'polypeptide(L)'
;MNPLVFYSYILLCLVRIIGLAVSIDFFLITRRKSFLCISMSWALWILASLIPLFKPMISFQFSLEILSFTANLCIVYGIMSFALGIIANFISPNLRLFIGFAIAFFITTVTLFLLLGLGVVSIFTAITSLILLILCFGIPLSDYRVFIKNVGKSKKWFYSAAIVNILGIPANLFLLFGFSSEYRTSILYTLLNYGFYIIGAIFLIAFLLHLEYNITNTRKEDLIDRYSHRLGNILQTLYSIRFIKENPELYNLTENKEKETELMDLEKEKLQEASELIEEIRNL
;
A
#
# COMPACT_ATOMS: atom_id res chain seq x y z
N MET A 1 -26.85 -20.46 10.48
CA MET A 1 -25.39 -20.19 10.50
C MET A 1 -24.92 -20.26 11.94
N ASN A 2 -23.72 -20.81 12.22
CA ASN A 2 -23.17 -20.82 13.58
C ASN A 2 -23.02 -19.37 14.08
N PRO A 3 -23.53 -19.00 15.28
CA PRO A 3 -23.42 -17.64 15.81
C PRO A 3 -21.98 -17.13 15.84
N LEU A 4 -21.02 -18.00 16.13
CA LEU A 4 -19.60 -17.66 16.14
C LEU A 4 -19.12 -17.19 14.76
N VAL A 5 -19.50 -17.92 13.70
CA VAL A 5 -19.19 -17.56 12.31
C VAL A 5 -19.80 -16.20 11.95
N PHE A 6 -21.06 -15.96 12.35
CA PHE A 6 -21.74 -14.69 12.11
C PHE A 6 -20.99 -13.52 12.77
N TYR A 7 -20.67 -13.61 14.05
CA TYR A 7 -19.92 -12.57 14.75
C TYR A 7 -18.49 -12.39 14.23
N SER A 8 -17.82 -13.47 13.81
CA SER A 8 -16.51 -13.39 13.16
C SER A 8 -16.54 -12.59 11.86
N TYR A 9 -17.56 -12.77 11.01
CA TYR A 9 -17.72 -11.97 9.79
C TYR A 9 -18.01 -10.50 10.09
N ILE A 10 -18.81 -10.20 11.12
CA ILE A 10 -19.05 -8.81 11.55
C ILE A 10 -17.73 -8.17 12.00
N LEU A 11 -16.98 -8.84 12.88
CA LEU A 11 -15.71 -8.34 13.38
C LEU A 11 -14.70 -8.12 12.25
N LEU A 12 -14.61 -9.08 11.32
CA LEU A 12 -13.76 -8.96 10.14
C LEU A 12 -14.17 -7.78 9.24
N CYS A 13 -15.47 -7.54 9.04
CA CYS A 13 -15.95 -6.37 8.32
C CYS A 13 -15.53 -5.07 9.01
N LEU A 14 -15.71 -4.98 10.33
CA LEU A 14 -15.34 -3.79 11.11
C LEU A 14 -13.84 -3.48 10.99
N VAL A 15 -12.98 -4.49 11.15
CA VAL A 15 -11.52 -4.32 10.98
C VAL A 15 -11.19 -3.87 9.55
N ARG A 16 -11.84 -4.45 8.53
CA ARG A 16 -11.63 -4.04 7.14
C ARG A 16 -12.10 -2.61 6.85
N ILE A 17 -13.17 -2.14 7.51
CA ILE A 17 -13.63 -0.75 7.43
C ILE A 17 -12.57 0.21 7.99
N ILE A 18 -11.91 -0.15 9.11
CA ILE A 18 -10.79 0.63 9.65
C ILE A 18 -9.66 0.69 8.61
N GLY A 19 -9.29 -0.45 8.01
CA GLY A 19 -8.28 -0.49 6.97
C GLY A 19 -8.63 0.36 5.75
N LEU A 20 -9.90 0.34 5.32
CA LEU A 20 -10.41 1.19 4.25
C LEU A 20 -10.25 2.68 4.60
N ALA A 21 -10.72 3.09 5.78
CA ALA A 21 -10.66 4.48 6.23
C ALA A 21 -9.20 5.00 6.26
N VAL A 22 -8.29 4.23 6.84
CA VAL A 22 -6.84 4.54 6.86
C VAL A 22 -6.29 4.68 5.44
N SER A 23 -6.62 3.75 4.54
CA SER A 23 -6.09 3.80 3.17
C SER A 23 -6.64 4.97 2.35
N ILE A 24 -7.90 5.38 2.57
CA ILE A 24 -8.50 6.54 1.93
C ILE A 24 -7.84 7.82 2.43
N ASP A 25 -7.65 7.95 3.74
CA ASP A 25 -7.00 9.12 4.33
C ASP A 25 -5.59 9.31 3.75
N PHE A 26 -4.81 8.23 3.68
CA PHE A 26 -3.48 8.24 3.05
C PHE A 26 -3.52 8.57 1.57
N PHE A 27 -4.53 8.12 0.83
CA PHE A 27 -4.71 8.52 -0.56
C PHE A 27 -5.02 10.02 -0.69
N LEU A 28 -5.87 10.58 0.18
CA LEU A 28 -6.21 12.00 0.16
C LEU A 28 -5.00 12.88 0.49
N ILE A 29 -4.19 12.47 1.47
CA ILE A 29 -2.98 13.19 1.90
C ILE A 29 -1.88 13.09 0.84
N THR A 30 -1.54 11.89 0.39
CA THR A 30 -0.35 11.67 -0.45
C THR A 30 -0.61 11.76 -1.95
N ARG A 31 -1.89 11.64 -2.37
CA ARG A 31 -2.35 11.53 -3.77
C ARG A 31 -1.69 10.40 -4.58
N ARG A 32 -1.08 9.41 -3.92
CA ARG A 32 -0.42 8.28 -4.59
C ARG A 32 -1.45 7.22 -5.01
N LYS A 33 -1.40 6.81 -6.28
CA LYS A 33 -2.27 5.75 -6.85
C LYS A 33 -2.10 4.38 -6.15
N SER A 34 -0.99 4.12 -5.47
CA SER A 34 -0.78 2.90 -4.69
C SER A 34 -1.81 2.78 -3.56
N PHE A 35 -2.10 3.86 -2.83
CA PHE A 35 -3.11 3.87 -1.77
C PHE A 35 -4.54 3.78 -2.30
N LEU A 36 -4.80 4.27 -3.52
CA LEU A 36 -6.08 4.04 -4.19
C LEU A 36 -6.31 2.53 -4.46
N CYS A 37 -5.29 1.82 -4.93
CA CYS A 37 -5.38 0.37 -5.15
C CYS A 37 -5.58 -0.40 -3.84
N ILE A 38 -4.91 0.02 -2.76
CA ILE A 38 -5.10 -0.56 -1.42
C ILE A 38 -6.53 -0.28 -0.90
N SER A 39 -7.06 0.92 -1.11
CA SER A 39 -8.44 1.28 -0.75
C SER A 39 -9.46 0.40 -1.49
N MET A 40 -9.25 0.21 -2.80
CA MET A 40 -10.08 -0.69 -3.61
C MET A 40 -10.04 -2.13 -3.09
N SER A 41 -8.89 -2.60 -2.62
CA SER A 41 -8.79 -3.92 -1.98
C SER A 41 -9.68 -4.04 -0.76
N TRP A 42 -9.59 -3.10 0.18
CA TRP A 42 -10.40 -3.13 1.40
C TRP A 42 -11.90 -3.09 1.07
N ALA A 43 -12.31 -2.26 0.12
CA ALA A 43 -13.70 -2.19 -0.32
C ALA A 43 -14.21 -3.54 -0.88
N LEU A 44 -13.43 -4.18 -1.76
CA LEU A 44 -13.78 -5.48 -2.33
C LEU A 44 -13.84 -6.58 -1.26
N TRP A 45 -12.92 -6.56 -0.29
CA TRP A 45 -12.92 -7.50 0.82
C TRP A 45 -14.09 -7.27 1.79
N ILE A 46 -14.52 -6.03 2.01
CA ILE A 46 -15.75 -5.74 2.77
C ILE A 46 -16.95 -6.35 2.05
N LEU A 47 -17.10 -6.08 0.74
CA LEU A 47 -18.19 -6.64 -0.06
C LEU A 47 -18.22 -8.18 0.00
N ALA A 48 -17.05 -8.83 -0.13
CA ALA A 48 -16.94 -10.27 -0.01
C ALA A 48 -17.35 -10.81 1.37
N SER A 49 -17.04 -10.09 2.45
CA SER A 49 -17.40 -10.49 3.82
C SER A 49 -18.85 -10.22 4.18
N LEU A 50 -19.50 -9.27 3.52
CA LEU A 50 -20.93 -9.00 3.72
C LEU A 50 -21.79 -10.12 3.14
N ILE A 51 -21.41 -10.72 2.01
CA ILE A 51 -22.20 -11.74 1.32
C ILE A 51 -22.58 -12.93 2.23
N PRO A 52 -21.66 -13.55 2.99
CA PRO A 52 -22.00 -14.60 3.96
C PRO A 52 -23.02 -14.19 5.03
N LEU A 53 -23.08 -12.91 5.43
CA LEU A 53 -24.03 -12.41 6.43
C LEU A 53 -25.47 -12.38 5.91
N PHE A 54 -25.65 -12.10 4.61
CA PHE A 54 -26.97 -12.05 3.96
C PHE A 54 -27.41 -13.41 3.41
N LYS A 55 -26.50 -14.38 3.31
CA LYS A 55 -26.79 -15.73 2.78
C LYS A 55 -28.04 -16.38 3.40
N PRO A 56 -28.27 -16.33 4.73
CA PRO A 56 -29.45 -16.95 5.35
C PRO A 56 -30.79 -16.30 4.97
N MET A 57 -30.78 -15.07 4.43
CA MET A 57 -31.98 -14.30 4.09
C MET A 57 -32.47 -14.58 2.66
N ILE A 58 -31.72 -15.34 1.87
CA ILE A 58 -31.99 -15.57 0.45
C ILE A 58 -32.46 -17.01 0.27
N SER A 59 -33.69 -17.18 -0.20
CA SER A 59 -34.30 -18.49 -0.40
C SER A 59 -33.99 -19.11 -1.76
N PHE A 60 -33.67 -18.29 -2.77
CA PHE A 60 -33.44 -18.77 -4.14
C PHE A 60 -32.00 -19.23 -4.35
N GLN A 61 -31.83 -20.52 -4.68
CA GLN A 61 -30.53 -21.16 -4.82
C GLN A 61 -29.64 -20.48 -5.88
N PHE A 62 -30.20 -20.09 -7.02
CA PHE A 62 -29.44 -19.40 -8.08
C PHE A 62 -28.88 -18.05 -7.61
N SER A 63 -29.66 -17.29 -6.83
CA SER A 63 -29.19 -16.01 -6.27
C SER A 63 -28.05 -16.23 -5.26
N LEU A 64 -28.12 -17.30 -4.47
CA LEU A 64 -27.03 -17.70 -3.56
C LEU A 64 -25.74 -18.05 -4.32
N GLU A 65 -25.87 -18.73 -5.46
CA GLU A 65 -24.74 -19.11 -6.29
C GLU A 65 -24.08 -17.90 -6.94
N ILE A 66 -24.86 -16.97 -7.49
CA ILE A 66 -24.35 -15.71 -8.06
C ILE A 66 -23.65 -14.87 -6.99
N LEU A 67 -24.23 -14.75 -5.80
CA LEU A 67 -23.60 -14.00 -4.72
C LEU A 67 -22.30 -14.65 -4.26
N SER A 68 -22.27 -15.98 -4.12
CA SER A 68 -21.05 -16.71 -3.76
C SER A 68 -19.98 -16.58 -4.85
N PHE A 69 -20.36 -16.64 -6.13
CA PHE A 69 -19.48 -16.38 -7.26
C PHE A 69 -18.89 -14.96 -7.20
N THR A 70 -19.73 -13.96 -6.94
CA THR A 70 -19.32 -12.56 -6.80
C THR A 70 -18.36 -12.37 -5.62
N ALA A 71 -18.62 -13.01 -4.48
CA ALA A 71 -17.73 -12.99 -3.32
C ALA A 71 -16.33 -13.51 -3.66
N ASN A 72 -16.25 -14.65 -4.36
CA ASN A 72 -14.98 -15.24 -4.79
C ASN A 72 -14.19 -14.31 -5.71
N LEU A 73 -14.86 -13.65 -6.67
CA LEU A 73 -14.23 -12.63 -7.51
C LEU A 73 -13.72 -11.45 -6.68
N CYS A 74 -14.54 -10.91 -5.77
CA CYS A 74 -14.15 -9.79 -4.90
C CYS A 74 -12.93 -10.12 -4.03
N ILE A 75 -12.81 -11.35 -3.52
CA ILE A 75 -11.64 -11.78 -2.74
C ILE A 75 -10.37 -11.70 -3.59
N VAL A 76 -10.39 -12.32 -4.78
CA VAL A 76 -9.22 -12.38 -5.67
C VAL A 76 -8.83 -10.99 -6.15
N TYR A 77 -9.80 -10.20 -6.66
CA TYR A 77 -9.52 -8.83 -7.09
C TYR A 77 -9.07 -7.93 -5.95
N GLY A 78 -9.55 -8.18 -4.73
CA GLY A 78 -9.04 -7.52 -3.53
C GLY A 78 -7.55 -7.81 -3.35
N ILE A 79 -7.15 -9.08 -3.31
CA ILE A 79 -5.74 -9.48 -3.16
C ILE A 79 -4.89 -8.92 -4.31
N MET A 80 -5.36 -8.99 -5.56
CA MET A 80 -4.65 -8.43 -6.71
C MET A 80 -4.43 -6.92 -6.55
N SER A 81 -5.47 -6.16 -6.16
CA SER A 81 -5.39 -4.71 -5.98
C SER A 81 -4.46 -4.35 -4.81
N PHE A 82 -4.51 -5.14 -3.74
CA PHE A 82 -3.61 -5.00 -2.60
C PHE A 82 -2.15 -5.21 -2.99
N ALA A 83 -1.88 -6.33 -3.69
CA ALA A 83 -0.54 -6.68 -4.16
C ALA A 83 0.01 -5.60 -5.11
N LEU A 84 -0.81 -5.13 -6.05
CA LEU A 84 -0.43 -4.02 -6.93
C LEU A 84 -0.10 -2.77 -6.13
N GLY A 85 -0.93 -2.41 -5.15
CA GLY A 85 -0.72 -1.24 -4.31
C GLY A 85 0.56 -1.33 -3.49
N ILE A 86 0.87 -2.49 -2.90
CA ILE A 86 2.12 -2.73 -2.19
C ILE A 86 3.32 -2.65 -3.14
N ILE A 87 3.29 -3.41 -4.24
CA ILE A 87 4.40 -3.49 -5.20
C ILE A 87 4.69 -2.12 -5.82
N ALA A 88 3.65 -1.32 -6.10
CA ALA A 88 3.78 0.03 -6.63
C ALA A 88 4.52 1.01 -5.71
N ASN A 89 4.67 0.70 -4.41
CA ASN A 89 5.52 1.47 -3.51
C ASN A 89 7.02 1.10 -3.62
N PHE A 90 7.38 0.04 -4.37
CA PHE A 90 8.75 -0.47 -4.47
C PHE A 90 9.29 -0.46 -5.90
N ILE A 91 8.47 -0.90 -6.85
CA ILE A 91 8.82 -1.08 -8.25
C ILE A 91 7.69 -0.43 -9.07
N SER A 92 7.98 0.11 -10.25
CA SER A 92 6.95 0.56 -11.19
C SER A 92 6.29 -0.66 -11.86
N PRO A 93 5.08 -1.09 -11.42
CA PRO A 93 4.44 -2.25 -12.02
C PRO A 93 4.01 -1.93 -13.44
N ASN A 94 4.15 -2.91 -14.34
CA ASN A 94 3.58 -2.79 -15.68
C ASN A 94 2.06 -2.96 -15.61
N LEU A 95 1.33 -1.84 -15.54
CA LEU A 95 -0.13 -1.82 -15.39
C LEU A 95 -0.84 -2.58 -16.52
N ARG A 96 -0.28 -2.61 -17.73
CA ARG A 96 -0.88 -3.33 -18.87
C ARG A 96 -0.91 -4.84 -18.62
N LEU A 97 0.16 -5.40 -18.06
CA LEU A 97 0.21 -6.82 -17.69
C LEU A 97 -0.79 -7.14 -16.59
N PHE A 98 -0.92 -6.25 -15.60
CA PHE A 98 -1.88 -6.44 -14.52
C PHE A 98 -3.33 -6.42 -15.00
N ILE A 99 -3.69 -5.46 -15.85
CA ILE A 99 -5.04 -5.38 -16.45
C ILE A 99 -5.30 -6.60 -17.33
N GLY A 100 -4.32 -7.00 -18.16
CA GLY A 100 -4.44 -8.20 -18.98
C GLY A 100 -4.68 -9.47 -18.14
N PHE A 101 -3.92 -9.63 -17.06
CA PHE A 101 -4.12 -10.75 -16.12
C PHE A 101 -5.49 -10.69 -15.41
N ALA A 102 -5.94 -9.50 -15.00
CA ALA A 102 -7.26 -9.31 -14.38
C ALA A 102 -8.42 -9.68 -15.31
N ILE A 103 -8.32 -9.33 -16.59
CA ILE A 103 -9.31 -9.67 -17.63
C ILE A 103 -9.26 -11.16 -17.94
N ALA A 104 -8.07 -11.73 -18.13
CA ALA A 104 -7.90 -13.17 -18.37
C ALA A 104 -8.44 -14.02 -17.22
N PHE A 105 -8.19 -13.59 -15.98
CA PHE A 105 -8.76 -14.20 -14.79
C PHE A 105 -10.29 -14.14 -14.82
N PHE A 106 -10.89 -12.98 -15.10
CA PHE A 106 -12.35 -12.83 -15.20
C PHE A 106 -12.96 -13.84 -16.18
N ILE A 107 -12.45 -13.84 -17.42
CA ILE A 107 -12.95 -14.68 -18.51
C ILE A 107 -12.84 -16.16 -18.11
N THR A 108 -11.70 -16.55 -17.55
CA THR A 108 -11.47 -17.92 -17.10
C THR A 108 -12.45 -18.31 -15.99
N THR A 109 -12.63 -17.46 -14.98
CA THR A 109 -13.54 -17.73 -13.85
C THR A 109 -15.00 -17.79 -14.27
N VAL A 110 -15.45 -16.91 -15.17
CA VAL A 110 -16.81 -16.97 -15.75
C VAL A 110 -16.99 -18.26 -16.56
N THR A 111 -16.01 -18.62 -17.39
CA THR A 111 -16.06 -19.86 -18.19
C THR A 111 -16.14 -21.09 -17.30
N LEU A 112 -15.33 -21.17 -16.24
CA LEU A 112 -15.39 -22.26 -15.26
C LEU A 112 -16.73 -22.30 -14.52
N PHE A 113 -17.31 -21.15 -14.18
CA PHE A 113 -18.62 -21.08 -13.54
C PHE A 113 -19.71 -21.66 -14.43
N LEU A 114 -19.75 -21.26 -15.70
CA LEU A 114 -20.76 -21.69 -16.65
C LEU A 114 -20.64 -23.19 -17.00
N LEU A 115 -19.43 -23.72 -17.10
CA LEU A 115 -19.19 -25.11 -17.52
C LEU A 115 -19.21 -26.11 -16.37
N LEU A 116 -18.67 -25.74 -15.20
CA LEU A 116 -18.35 -26.67 -14.11
C LEU A 116 -19.00 -26.28 -12.77
N GLY A 117 -19.68 -25.13 -12.71
CA GLY A 117 -20.41 -24.66 -11.54
C GLY A 117 -19.53 -24.07 -10.42
N LEU A 118 -20.19 -23.67 -9.33
CA LEU A 118 -19.58 -22.89 -8.24
C LEU A 118 -18.50 -23.63 -7.45
N GLY A 119 -18.59 -24.97 -7.33
CA GLY A 119 -17.64 -25.77 -6.57
C GLY A 119 -16.22 -25.67 -7.14
N VAL A 120 -16.08 -25.87 -8.45
CA VAL A 120 -14.79 -25.76 -9.15
C VAL A 120 -14.26 -24.32 -9.12
N VAL A 121 -15.14 -23.34 -9.32
CA VAL A 121 -14.78 -21.92 -9.23
C VAL A 121 -14.19 -21.58 -7.86
N SER A 122 -14.83 -22.04 -6.78
CA SER A 122 -14.38 -21.75 -5.42
C SER A 122 -12.98 -22.29 -5.15
N ILE A 123 -12.70 -23.51 -5.62
CA ILE A 123 -11.37 -24.14 -5.53
C ILE A 123 -10.35 -23.34 -6.35
N PHE A 124 -10.67 -23.02 -7.60
CA PHE A 124 -9.80 -22.26 -8.50
C PHE A 124 -9.46 -20.87 -7.93
N THR A 125 -10.45 -20.15 -7.41
CA THR A 125 -10.26 -18.82 -6.80
C THR A 125 -9.45 -18.90 -5.51
N ALA A 126 -9.59 -19.96 -4.72
CA ALA A 126 -8.81 -20.16 -3.50
C ALA A 126 -7.33 -20.43 -3.82
N ILE A 127 -7.05 -21.30 -4.80
CA ILE A 127 -5.69 -21.58 -5.26
C ILE A 127 -5.05 -20.31 -5.82
N THR A 128 -5.79 -19.56 -6.65
CA THR A 128 -5.28 -18.32 -7.23
C THR A 128 -5.02 -17.26 -6.15
N SER A 129 -5.92 -17.12 -5.18
CA SER A 129 -5.74 -16.23 -4.01
C SER A 129 -4.46 -16.57 -3.25
N LEU A 130 -4.18 -17.85 -3.04
CA LEU A 130 -2.98 -18.33 -2.35
C LEU A 130 -1.71 -18.00 -3.14
N ILE A 131 -1.71 -18.25 -4.45
CA ILE A 131 -0.57 -17.89 -5.32
C ILE A 131 -0.33 -16.38 -5.28
N LEU A 132 -1.39 -15.57 -5.40
CA LEU A 132 -1.28 -14.11 -5.35
C LEU A 132 -0.78 -13.61 -4.00
N LEU A 133 -1.20 -14.23 -2.90
CA LEU A 133 -0.73 -13.90 -1.56
C LEU A 133 0.78 -14.19 -1.43
N ILE A 134 1.23 -15.35 -1.93
CA ILE A 134 2.66 -15.70 -1.96
C ILE A 134 3.45 -14.68 -2.79
N LEU A 135 2.94 -14.30 -3.97
CA LEU A 135 3.58 -13.28 -4.81
C LEU A 135 3.61 -11.90 -4.13
N CYS A 136 2.53 -11.51 -3.46
CA CYS A 136 2.44 -10.24 -2.74
C CYS A 136 3.54 -10.09 -1.68
N PHE A 137 3.85 -11.18 -0.97
CA PHE A 137 4.90 -11.18 0.05
C PHE A 137 6.29 -11.54 -0.52
N GLY A 138 6.35 -12.31 -1.60
CA GLY A 138 7.59 -12.79 -2.21
C GLY A 138 8.27 -11.79 -3.14
N ILE A 139 7.52 -11.03 -3.94
CA ILE A 139 8.10 -10.05 -4.90
C ILE A 139 8.90 -8.95 -4.17
N PRO A 140 8.43 -8.36 -3.05
CA PRO A 140 9.25 -7.42 -2.30
C PRO A 140 10.56 -8.02 -1.76
N LEU A 141 10.66 -9.35 -1.63
CA LEU A 141 11.86 -10.05 -1.17
C LEU A 141 12.85 -10.34 -2.30
N SER A 142 12.41 -10.45 -3.56
CA SER A 142 13.33 -10.67 -4.67
C SER A 142 14.28 -9.48 -4.86
N ASP A 143 13.84 -8.28 -4.49
CA ASP A 143 14.67 -7.06 -4.50
C ASP A 143 14.84 -6.48 -3.08
N TYR A 144 15.34 -7.32 -2.18
CA TYR A 144 15.44 -7.03 -0.74
C TYR A 144 16.15 -5.71 -0.40
N ARG A 145 17.16 -5.31 -1.18
CA ARG A 145 17.90 -4.05 -0.94
C ARG A 145 17.02 -2.83 -1.17
N VAL A 146 16.28 -2.81 -2.29
CA VAL A 146 15.34 -1.74 -2.61
C VAL A 146 14.18 -1.72 -1.61
N PHE A 147 13.70 -2.89 -1.22
CA PHE A 147 12.65 -3.03 -0.21
C PHE A 147 13.07 -2.46 1.15
N ILE A 148 14.24 -2.82 1.70
CA ILE A 148 14.69 -2.26 2.98
C ILE A 148 14.85 -0.75 2.89
N LYS A 149 15.41 -0.24 1.78
CA LYS A 149 15.61 1.20 1.60
C LYS A 149 14.29 1.97 1.68
N ASN A 150 13.23 1.45 1.05
CA ASN A 150 11.95 2.13 0.97
C ASN A 150 11.03 1.87 2.17
N VAL A 151 11.12 0.69 2.81
CA VAL A 151 10.26 0.30 3.94
C VAL A 151 10.87 0.64 5.28
N GLY A 152 12.20 0.69 5.39
CA GLY A 152 12.91 1.04 6.61
C GLY A 152 12.49 0.20 7.81
N LYS A 153 12.05 0.87 8.89
CA LYS A 153 11.65 0.23 10.16
C LYS A 153 10.34 -0.55 10.06
N SER A 154 9.51 -0.29 9.03
CA SER A 154 8.18 -0.89 8.86
C SER A 154 8.22 -2.35 8.40
N LYS A 155 9.42 -2.87 8.08
CA LYS A 155 9.64 -4.24 7.60
C LYS A 155 9.15 -5.29 8.61
N LYS A 156 9.27 -4.99 9.91
CA LYS A 156 8.80 -5.90 10.97
C LYS A 156 7.31 -6.19 10.82
N TRP A 157 6.50 -5.17 10.57
CA TRP A 157 5.06 -5.29 10.36
C TRP A 157 4.70 -6.02 9.07
N PHE A 158 5.47 -5.80 8.00
CA PHE A 158 5.32 -6.57 6.76
C PHE A 158 5.55 -8.06 6.99
N TYR A 159 6.63 -8.45 7.67
CA TYR A 159 6.91 -9.84 7.99
C TYR A 159 5.91 -10.45 8.97
N SER A 160 5.47 -9.70 9.98
CA SER A 160 4.41 -10.15 10.89
C SER A 160 3.11 -10.44 10.13
N ALA A 161 2.71 -9.56 9.22
CA ALA A 161 1.55 -9.79 8.36
C ALA A 161 1.74 -11.02 7.46
N ALA A 162 2.93 -11.18 6.85
CA ALA A 162 3.24 -12.32 6.00
C ALA A 162 3.16 -13.65 6.78
N ILE A 163 3.81 -13.73 7.94
CA ILE A 163 3.84 -14.92 8.79
C ILE A 163 2.43 -15.32 9.20
N VAL A 164 1.61 -14.39 9.70
CA VAL A 164 0.25 -14.70 10.14
C VAL A 164 -0.61 -15.21 8.98
N ASN A 165 -0.53 -14.58 7.80
CA ASN A 165 -1.29 -15.03 6.64
C ASN A 165 -0.80 -16.38 6.10
N ILE A 166 0.52 -16.65 6.15
CA ILE A 166 1.10 -17.95 5.76
C ILE A 166 0.70 -19.06 6.74
N LEU A 167 0.74 -18.81 8.05
CA LEU A 167 0.29 -19.77 9.06
C LEU A 167 -1.22 -20.07 8.94
N GLY A 168 -2.00 -19.15 8.39
CA GLY A 168 -3.39 -19.37 8.03
C GLY A 168 -3.60 -20.27 6.80
N ILE A 169 -2.59 -20.49 5.96
CA ILE A 169 -2.72 -21.30 4.72
C ILE A 169 -3.07 -22.77 5.03
N PRO A 170 -2.34 -23.50 5.90
CA PRO A 170 -2.68 -24.87 6.25
C PRO A 170 -4.12 -25.02 6.77
N ALA A 171 -4.58 -24.08 7.60
CA ALA A 171 -5.94 -24.09 8.13
C ALA A 171 -7.00 -23.94 7.01
N ASN A 172 -6.69 -23.19 5.95
CA ASN A 172 -7.56 -23.00 4.79
C ASN A 172 -7.51 -24.18 3.80
N LEU A 173 -6.33 -24.76 3.55
CA LEU A 173 -6.20 -25.96 2.72
C LEU A 173 -6.96 -27.14 3.34
N PHE A 174 -6.92 -27.27 4.66
CA PHE A 174 -7.66 -28.31 5.40
C PHE A 174 -9.18 -28.26 5.12
N LEU A 175 -9.78 -27.07 4.96
CA LEU A 175 -11.20 -26.94 4.57
C LEU A 175 -11.48 -27.33 3.13
N LEU A 176 -10.56 -26.97 2.24
CA LEU A 176 -10.71 -27.14 0.81
C LEU A 176 -10.74 -28.63 0.43
N PHE A 177 -9.91 -29.42 1.11
CA PHE A 177 -9.77 -30.86 0.86
C PHE A 177 -10.68 -31.75 1.73
N GLY A 178 -11.59 -31.16 2.52
CA GLY A 178 -12.71 -31.89 3.11
C GLY A 178 -12.35 -32.92 4.17
N PHE A 179 -11.27 -32.73 4.93
CA PHE A 179 -10.94 -33.59 6.07
C PHE A 179 -11.99 -33.41 7.19
N SER A 180 -13.01 -34.27 7.12
CA SER A 180 -14.17 -34.45 8.01
C SER A 180 -15.18 -33.29 8.13
N SER A 181 -16.45 -33.62 7.87
CA SER A 181 -17.61 -32.74 8.11
C SER A 181 -17.77 -32.37 9.59
N GLU A 182 -17.21 -33.16 10.51
CA GLU A 182 -17.27 -32.92 11.96
C GLU A 182 -16.35 -31.76 12.39
N TYR A 183 -15.21 -31.56 11.71
CA TYR A 183 -14.32 -30.44 11.99
C TYR A 183 -14.86 -29.08 11.52
N ARG A 184 -15.71 -29.06 10.48
CA ARG A 184 -16.37 -27.82 10.00
C ARG A 184 -17.31 -27.20 11.06
N THR A 185 -17.79 -28.00 12.00
CA THR A 185 -18.61 -27.55 13.14
C THR A 185 -17.80 -27.27 14.40
N SER A 186 -16.50 -27.57 14.42
CA SER A 186 -15.66 -27.33 15.60
C SER A 186 -15.48 -25.83 15.87
N ILE A 187 -15.72 -25.45 17.12
CA ILE A 187 -15.51 -24.09 17.63
C ILE A 187 -14.06 -23.67 17.47
N LEU A 188 -13.12 -24.57 17.83
CA LEU A 188 -11.67 -24.31 17.74
C LEU A 188 -11.26 -24.01 16.30
N TYR A 189 -11.80 -24.79 15.35
CA TYR A 189 -11.51 -24.61 13.93
C TYR A 189 -12.01 -23.25 13.42
N THR A 190 -13.24 -22.90 13.78
CA THR A 190 -13.85 -21.60 13.44
C THR A 190 -13.00 -20.46 13.99
N LEU A 191 -12.59 -20.54 15.26
CA LEU A 191 -11.74 -19.53 15.89
C LEU A 191 -10.38 -19.38 15.20
N LEU A 192 -9.72 -20.48 14.84
CA LEU A 192 -8.43 -20.44 14.16
C LEU A 192 -8.55 -19.79 12.79
N ASN A 193 -9.50 -20.23 11.96
CA ASN A 193 -9.63 -19.72 10.60
C ASN A 193 -9.94 -18.21 10.56
N TYR A 194 -11.05 -17.80 11.20
CA TYR A 194 -11.43 -16.38 11.22
C TYR A 194 -10.45 -15.53 12.04
N GLY A 195 -9.86 -16.09 13.09
CA GLY A 195 -8.82 -15.44 13.89
C GLY A 195 -7.59 -15.06 13.06
N PHE A 196 -7.09 -15.96 12.21
CA PHE A 196 -5.97 -15.65 11.31
C PHE A 196 -6.32 -14.53 10.33
N TYR A 197 -7.53 -14.51 9.78
CA TYR A 197 -7.95 -13.43 8.88
C TYR A 197 -8.07 -12.08 9.60
N ILE A 198 -8.62 -12.05 10.81
CA ILE A 198 -8.78 -10.83 11.60
C ILE A 198 -7.41 -10.30 12.02
N ILE A 199 -6.58 -11.15 12.63
CA ILE A 199 -5.22 -10.78 13.09
C ILE A 199 -4.36 -10.37 11.89
N GLY A 200 -4.45 -11.10 10.78
CA GLY A 200 -3.78 -10.76 9.53
C GLY A 200 -4.18 -9.37 9.02
N ALA A 201 -5.48 -9.04 9.02
CA ALA A 201 -5.96 -7.72 8.65
C ALA A 201 -5.42 -6.61 9.56
N ILE A 202 -5.39 -6.85 10.89
CA ILE A 202 -4.80 -5.89 11.85
C ILE A 202 -3.32 -5.64 11.55
N PHE A 203 -2.54 -6.68 11.29
CA PHE A 203 -1.13 -6.52 10.93
C PHE A 203 -0.93 -5.80 9.60
N LEU A 204 -1.81 -6.01 8.61
CA LEU A 204 -1.78 -5.24 7.37
C LEU A 204 -2.08 -3.76 7.60
N ILE A 205 -3.03 -3.43 8.48
CA ILE A 205 -3.32 -2.03 8.86
C ILE A 205 -2.10 -1.41 9.55
N ALA A 206 -1.52 -2.11 10.54
CA ALA A 206 -0.32 -1.63 11.23
C ALA A 206 0.85 -1.42 10.24
N PHE A 207 1.03 -2.34 9.29
CA PHE A 207 2.00 -2.18 8.22
C PHE A 207 1.75 -0.92 7.38
N LEU A 208 0.50 -0.66 6.96
CA LEU A 208 0.15 0.53 6.19
C LEU A 208 0.45 1.82 6.96
N LEU A 209 0.06 1.90 8.23
CA LEU A 209 0.33 3.06 9.09
C LEU A 209 1.83 3.36 9.17
N HIS A 210 2.64 2.33 9.43
CA HIS A 210 4.08 2.48 9.53
C HIS A 210 4.74 2.74 8.17
N LEU A 211 4.20 2.22 7.08
CA LEU A 211 4.71 2.49 5.73
C LEU A 211 4.52 3.97 5.38
N GLU A 212 3.34 4.53 5.62
CA GLU A 212 3.07 5.95 5.39
C GLU A 212 4.00 6.83 6.23
N TYR A 213 4.12 6.55 7.52
CA TYR A 213 5.00 7.30 8.42
C TYR A 213 6.44 7.36 7.92
N ASN A 214 6.97 6.23 7.41
CA ASN A 214 8.31 6.21 6.84
C ASN A 214 8.39 6.97 5.53
N ILE A 215 7.41 6.83 4.62
CA ILE A 215 7.38 7.58 3.36
C ILE A 215 7.38 9.09 3.63
N THR A 216 6.56 9.54 4.58
CA THR A 216 6.42 10.95 4.95
C THR A 216 7.69 11.47 5.62
N ASN A 217 8.29 10.71 6.53
CA ASN A 217 9.55 11.10 7.17
C ASN A 217 10.72 11.14 6.19
N THR A 218 10.89 10.15 5.32
CA THR A 218 11.97 10.17 4.32
C THR A 218 11.82 11.37 3.39
N ARG A 219 10.59 11.70 2.97
CA ARG A 219 10.35 12.93 2.19
C ARG A 219 10.72 14.19 2.98
N LYS A 220 10.36 14.24 4.26
CA LYS A 220 10.69 15.38 5.12
C LYS A 220 12.21 15.52 5.29
N GLU A 221 12.92 14.42 5.51
CA GLU A 221 14.38 14.39 5.59
C GLU A 221 15.03 14.84 4.27
N ASP A 222 14.57 14.32 3.13
CA ASP A 222 15.05 14.72 1.80
C ASP A 222 14.82 16.22 1.52
N LEU A 223 13.68 16.76 1.95
CA LEU A 223 13.38 18.19 1.83
C LEU A 223 14.30 19.01 2.75
N ILE A 224 14.44 18.61 4.02
CA ILE A 224 15.33 19.30 4.97
C ILE A 224 16.77 19.32 4.44
N ASP A 225 17.28 18.19 3.95
CA ASP A 225 18.65 18.10 3.44
C ASP A 225 18.84 18.98 2.20
N ARG A 226 17.92 18.91 1.23
CA ARG A 226 17.95 19.73 0.02
C ARG A 226 17.88 21.23 0.35
N TYR A 227 16.99 21.63 1.25
CA TYR A 227 16.81 23.02 1.63
C TYR A 227 17.95 23.54 2.48
N SER A 228 18.42 22.77 3.45
CA SER A 228 19.58 23.11 4.30
C SER A 228 20.84 23.29 3.45
N HIS A 229 21.13 22.36 2.53
CA HIS A 229 22.30 22.43 1.68
C HIS A 229 22.23 23.61 0.69
N ARG A 230 21.07 23.84 0.05
CA ARG A 230 20.92 24.96 -0.89
C ARG A 230 20.99 26.31 -0.20
N LEU A 231 20.28 26.47 0.92
CA LEU A 231 20.29 27.70 1.70
C LEU A 231 21.69 27.96 2.29
N GLY A 232 22.38 26.93 2.76
CA GLY A 232 23.77 27.01 3.22
C GLY A 232 24.72 27.52 2.14
N ASN A 233 24.63 26.99 0.91
CA ASN A 233 25.44 27.45 -0.22
C ASN A 233 25.15 28.92 -0.59
N ILE A 234 23.88 29.32 -0.59
CA ILE A 234 23.50 30.71 -0.86
C ILE A 234 24.06 31.65 0.21
N LEU A 235 23.89 31.30 1.50
CA LEU A 235 24.40 32.09 2.61
C LEU A 235 25.93 32.19 2.59
N GLN A 236 26.64 31.10 2.28
CA GLN A 236 28.09 31.13 2.11
C GLN A 236 28.51 32.06 0.97
N THR A 237 27.81 31.99 -0.17
CA THR A 237 28.10 32.87 -1.32
C THR A 237 27.87 34.34 -0.97
N LEU A 238 26.74 34.67 -0.31
CA LEU A 238 26.45 36.03 0.15
C LEU A 238 27.47 36.52 1.18
N TYR A 239 27.90 35.66 2.11
CA TYR A 239 28.94 35.99 3.07
C TYR A 239 30.28 36.27 2.38
N SER A 240 30.66 35.45 1.39
CA SER A 240 31.86 35.66 0.59
C SER A 240 31.79 36.97 -0.21
N ILE A 241 30.65 37.27 -0.85
CA ILE A 241 30.45 38.54 -1.56
C ILE A 241 30.59 39.72 -0.59
N ARG A 242 29.96 39.66 0.57
CA ARG A 242 30.04 40.71 1.59
C ARG A 242 31.47 40.89 2.10
N PHE A 243 32.18 39.80 2.38
CA PHE A 243 33.58 39.86 2.82
C PHE A 243 34.48 40.52 1.76
N ILE A 244 34.28 40.19 0.48
CA ILE A 244 35.00 40.80 -0.65
C ILE A 244 34.70 42.30 -0.74
N LYS A 245 33.43 42.71 -0.59
CA LYS A 245 33.02 44.13 -0.60
C LYS A 245 33.55 44.93 0.60
N GLU A 246 33.65 44.31 1.78
CA GLU A 246 34.19 44.94 2.99
C GLU A 246 35.73 45.05 2.95
N ASN A 247 36.40 44.32 2.05
CA ASN A 247 37.86 44.31 1.90
C ASN A 247 38.29 44.65 0.45
N PRO A 248 37.91 45.80 -0.10
CA PRO A 248 38.05 46.10 -1.53
C PRO A 248 39.51 46.18 -2.00
N GLU A 249 40.44 46.54 -1.12
CA GLU A 249 41.88 46.63 -1.40
C GLU A 249 42.55 45.26 -1.60
N LEU A 250 42.03 44.21 -0.94
CA LEU A 250 42.54 42.84 -1.07
C LEU A 250 42.13 42.18 -2.40
N TYR A 251 41.11 42.72 -3.07
CA TYR A 251 40.50 42.13 -4.27
C TYR A 251 40.50 43.08 -5.48
N ASN A 252 41.22 44.21 -5.42
CA ASN A 252 41.35 45.23 -6.47
C ASN A 252 40.00 45.78 -6.96
N LEU A 253 39.02 45.92 -6.07
CA LEU A 253 37.68 46.40 -6.42
C LEU A 253 37.63 47.90 -6.71
N THR A 254 38.51 48.69 -6.08
CA THR A 254 38.60 50.15 -6.27
C THR A 254 39.03 50.57 -7.68
N GLU A 255 39.73 49.71 -8.42
CA GLU A 255 40.19 49.97 -9.78
C GLU A 255 39.34 49.28 -10.86
N ASN A 256 38.52 48.29 -10.49
CA ASN A 256 37.82 47.43 -11.43
C ASN A 256 36.30 47.42 -11.21
N LYS A 257 35.64 48.44 -11.76
CA LYS A 257 34.17 48.62 -11.70
C LYS A 257 33.38 47.47 -12.32
N GLU A 258 33.92 46.76 -13.33
CA GLU A 258 33.23 45.60 -13.91
C GLU A 258 33.06 44.50 -12.87
N LYS A 259 34.11 44.16 -12.11
CA LYS A 259 34.05 43.16 -11.03
C LYS A 259 33.08 43.55 -9.92
N GLU A 260 33.01 44.83 -9.57
CA GLU A 260 32.06 45.32 -8.58
C GLU A 260 30.61 45.13 -9.06
N THR A 261 30.36 45.36 -10.35
CA THR A 261 29.04 45.17 -10.98
C THR A 261 28.65 43.70 -11.02
N GLU A 262 29.57 42.81 -11.41
CA GLU A 262 29.37 41.35 -11.40
C GLU A 262 29.03 40.83 -9.99
N LEU A 263 29.70 41.33 -8.94
CA LEU A 263 29.40 40.96 -7.56
C LEU A 263 28.02 41.44 -7.10
N MET A 264 27.57 42.61 -7.54
CA MET A 264 26.21 43.08 -7.24
C MET A 264 25.14 42.25 -7.94
N ASP A 265 25.39 41.87 -9.20
CA ASP A 265 24.44 41.06 -9.96
C ASP A 265 24.35 39.65 -9.37
N LEU A 266 25.48 39.04 -8.99
CA LEU A 266 25.52 37.76 -8.29
C LEU A 266 24.84 37.83 -6.92
N GLU A 267 25.00 38.93 -6.17
CA GLU A 267 24.31 39.13 -4.89
C GLU A 267 22.79 39.17 -5.07
N LYS A 268 22.30 39.93 -6.05
CA LYS A 268 20.87 40.00 -6.38
C LYS A 268 20.32 38.64 -6.80
N GLU A 269 21.03 37.92 -7.66
CA GLU A 269 20.67 36.57 -8.08
C GLU A 269 20.54 35.63 -6.88
N LYS A 270 21.52 35.64 -5.97
CA LYS A 270 21.50 34.77 -4.78
C LYS A 270 20.46 35.16 -3.74
N LEU A 271 20.17 36.45 -3.57
CA LEU A 271 19.06 36.92 -2.73
C LEU A 271 17.71 36.52 -3.33
N GLN A 272 17.56 36.57 -4.65
CA GLN A 272 16.35 36.11 -5.33
C GLN A 272 16.19 34.60 -5.19
N GLU A 273 17.23 33.81 -5.43
CA GLU A 273 17.21 32.35 -5.19
C GLU A 273 16.83 32.02 -3.75
N ALA A 274 17.35 32.74 -2.75
CA ALA A 274 16.97 32.56 -1.35
C ALA A 274 15.50 32.88 -1.10
N SER A 275 14.99 33.98 -1.69
CA SER A 275 13.59 34.38 -1.55
C SER A 275 12.64 33.32 -2.14
N GLU A 276 12.94 32.84 -3.35
CA GLU A 276 12.18 31.77 -4.01
C GLU A 276 12.20 30.47 -3.20
N LEU A 277 13.37 30.12 -2.63
CA LEU A 277 13.54 28.97 -1.75
C LEU A 277 12.71 29.09 -0.46
N ILE A 278 12.69 30.27 0.17
CA ILE A 278 11.88 30.53 1.37
C ILE A 278 10.39 30.46 1.04
N GLU A 279 9.98 30.97 -0.12
CA GLU A 279 8.60 30.91 -0.59
C GLU A 279 8.15 29.47 -0.90
N GLU A 280 9.00 28.66 -1.55
CA GLU A 280 8.78 27.21 -1.71
C GLU A 280 8.59 26.52 -0.36
N ILE A 281 9.46 26.78 0.62
CA ILE A 281 9.36 26.19 1.96
C ILE A 281 8.05 26.57 2.64
N ARG A 282 7.59 27.82 2.48
CA ARG A 282 6.35 28.32 3.09
C ARG A 282 5.09 27.72 2.47
N ASN A 283 5.15 27.30 1.21
CA ASN A 283 4.04 26.73 0.46
C ASN A 283 3.93 25.20 0.55
N LEU A 284 4.87 24.54 1.26
CA LEU A 284 4.84 23.11 1.60
C LEU A 284 4.02 22.80 2.84
#